data_AF-A0A2V8ELG8-F1
#
_entry.id   AF-A0A2V8ELG8-F1
#
_cell.length_a   1.000
_cell.length_b   1.000
_cell.length_c   1.000
_cell.angle_alpha   90.00
_cell.angle_beta   90.00
_cell.angle_gamma   90.00
#
_symmetry.space_group_name_H-M   'P 1'
#
loop_
_entity.id
_entity.type
_entity.pdbx_description
1 polymer ?
#
loop_
_entity_poly.entity_id
_entity_poly.type
_entity_poly.pdbx_seq_one_letter_code
_entity_poly.pdbx_strand_id
1 'polypeptide(L)'
;MSRSVAITLAAATLIGCSSMSEQPILQQFFSASRLRDNTTLAGFAAASFEPGADGIITSFTITNVSPGQRKPLALKSLAKAAEDAVAAETVVVDMSINGGPTHVDVTKYDGELVSKDVSIAAPVKLPSGQTAQKNYVVTMQRAVLHADKELTGRWIITAIKDASGSPATPRS
;
A
#
# COMPACT_ATOMS: atom_id res chain seq x y z
N MET A 1 -40.12 34.58 28.18
CA MET A 1 -40.05 33.60 27.08
C MET A 1 -38.60 33.49 26.62
N SER A 2 -37.80 32.66 27.29
CA SER A 2 -36.37 32.48 26.96
C SER A 2 -36.24 31.44 25.86
N ARG A 3 -35.77 31.85 24.68
CA ARG A 3 -35.45 30.96 23.56
C ARG A 3 -34.02 30.48 23.76
N SER A 4 -33.86 29.25 24.23
CA SER A 4 -32.56 28.58 24.31
C SER A 4 -32.05 28.31 22.89
N VAL A 5 -30.97 29.00 22.51
CA VAL A 5 -30.22 28.71 21.28
C VAL A 5 -29.27 27.57 21.60
N ALA A 6 -29.61 26.36 21.15
CA ALA A 6 -28.71 25.22 21.17
C ALA A 6 -27.65 25.42 20.07
N ILE A 7 -26.44 25.80 20.47
CA ILE A 7 -25.27 25.82 19.58
C ILE A 7 -24.83 24.37 19.38
N THR A 8 -25.23 23.78 18.25
CA THR A 8 -24.76 22.46 17.83
C THR A 8 -23.29 22.60 17.42
N LEU A 9 -22.40 22.08 18.26
CA LEU A 9 -20.97 22.02 18.02
C LEU A 9 -20.70 21.02 16.89
N ALA A 10 -20.61 21.49 15.65
CA ALA A 10 -20.17 20.70 14.52
C ALA A 10 -18.66 20.42 14.67
N ALA A 11 -18.32 19.23 15.15
CA ALA A 11 -16.96 18.72 15.14
C ALA A 11 -16.55 18.45 13.69
N ALA A 12 -15.87 19.41 13.06
CA ALA A 12 -15.18 19.20 11.80
C ALA A 12 -14.01 18.24 12.03
N THR A 13 -14.21 16.95 11.73
CA THR A 13 -13.12 15.97 11.70
C THR A 13 -12.16 16.36 10.58
N LEU A 14 -10.98 16.82 10.98
CA LEU A 14 -9.81 17.00 10.11
C LEU A 14 -9.40 15.61 9.58
N ILE A 15 -9.98 15.19 8.46
CA ILE A 15 -9.46 14.05 7.70
C ILE A 15 -8.19 14.57 7.03
N GLY A 16 -7.06 14.29 7.68
CA GLY A 16 -5.74 14.76 7.28
C GLY A 16 -5.39 14.37 5.85
N CYS A 17 -4.56 15.20 5.22
CA CYS A 17 -3.92 14.97 3.92
C CYS A 17 -2.92 13.78 3.94
N SER A 18 -3.27 12.66 4.58
CA SER A 18 -2.44 11.46 4.58
C SER A 18 -2.19 10.99 3.16
N SER A 19 -3.20 11.06 2.28
CA SER A 19 -3.17 10.66 0.87
C SER A 19 -2.07 11.30 0.01
N MET A 20 -1.48 12.42 0.43
CA MET A 20 -0.41 13.09 -0.34
C MET A 20 0.87 12.25 -0.41
N SER A 21 1.11 11.37 0.57
CA SER A 21 2.33 10.54 0.61
C SER A 21 2.20 9.23 -0.18
N GLU A 22 1.00 8.67 -0.28
CA GLU A 22 0.71 7.44 -1.04
C GLU A 22 0.40 7.71 -2.51
N GLN A 23 -0.07 8.92 -2.85
CA GLN A 23 -0.44 9.28 -4.22
C GLN A 23 0.71 9.04 -5.22
N PRO A 24 1.97 9.50 -4.99
CA PRO A 24 3.03 9.39 -5.99
C PRO A 24 3.43 7.94 -6.28
N ILE A 25 3.49 7.10 -5.26
CA ILE A 25 3.86 5.69 -5.40
C ILE A 25 2.76 4.88 -6.10
N LEU A 26 1.48 5.14 -5.79
CA LEU A 26 0.37 4.52 -6.50
C LEU A 26 0.30 4.98 -7.97
N GLN A 27 0.56 6.27 -8.24
CA GLN A 27 0.66 6.79 -9.61
C GLN A 27 1.81 6.14 -10.39
N GLN A 28 2.98 5.99 -9.77
CA GLN A 28 4.12 5.32 -10.38
C GLN A 28 3.79 3.85 -10.68
N PHE A 29 3.13 3.15 -9.76
CA PHE A 29 2.71 1.76 -9.94
C PHE A 29 1.78 1.58 -11.13
N PHE A 30 0.68 2.31 -11.19
CA PHE A 30 -0.30 2.16 -12.28
C PHE A 30 0.25 2.65 -13.62
N SER A 31 1.12 3.66 -13.62
CA SER A 31 1.77 4.11 -14.86
C SER A 31 2.78 3.09 -15.39
N ALA A 32 3.63 2.52 -14.52
CA ALA A 32 4.56 1.45 -14.89
C ALA A 32 3.83 0.17 -15.32
N SER A 33 2.77 -0.22 -14.60
CA SER A 33 1.90 -1.36 -14.92
C SER A 33 1.26 -1.22 -16.31
N ARG A 34 0.74 -0.04 -16.64
CA ARG A 34 0.19 0.26 -17.96
C ARG A 34 1.21 0.08 -19.09
N LEU A 35 2.45 0.46 -18.84
CA LEU A 35 3.54 0.36 -19.82
C LEU A 35 4.23 -1.02 -19.79
N ARG A 36 3.83 -1.92 -18.89
CA ARG A 36 4.53 -3.18 -18.60
C ARG A 36 6.01 -2.98 -18.31
N ASP A 37 6.32 -1.88 -17.62
CA ASP A 37 7.68 -1.57 -17.22
C ASP A 37 8.06 -2.37 -15.97
N ASN A 38 8.42 -3.64 -16.21
CA ASN A 38 8.83 -4.57 -15.16
C ASN A 38 10.14 -4.15 -14.48
N THR A 39 10.98 -3.35 -15.14
CA THR A 39 12.23 -2.83 -14.55
C THR A 39 11.91 -1.83 -13.45
N THR A 40 11.00 -0.89 -13.73
CA THR A 40 10.55 0.07 -12.73
C THR A 40 9.76 -0.63 -11.62
N LEU A 41 8.84 -1.54 -11.96
CA LEU A 41 8.05 -2.27 -10.96
C LEU A 41 8.91 -3.12 -10.02
N ALA A 42 9.93 -3.82 -10.53
CA ALA A 42 10.81 -4.65 -9.72
C ALA A 42 11.52 -3.89 -8.59
N GLY A 43 11.64 -2.56 -8.68
CA GLY A 43 12.26 -1.74 -7.65
C GLY A 43 11.36 -1.37 -6.46
N PHE A 44 10.04 -1.52 -6.56
CA PHE A 44 9.11 -1.08 -5.50
C PHE A 44 7.73 -1.77 -5.49
N ALA A 45 7.49 -2.75 -6.34
CA ALA A 45 6.25 -3.50 -6.40
C ALA A 45 6.50 -4.99 -6.54
N ALA A 46 6.03 -5.76 -5.55
CA ALA A 46 5.90 -7.21 -5.64
C ALA A 46 4.52 -7.61 -6.20
N ALA A 47 3.53 -6.71 -6.14
CA ALA A 47 2.24 -6.91 -6.79
C ALA A 47 2.33 -6.72 -8.30
N SER A 48 1.50 -7.46 -9.03
CA SER A 48 1.30 -7.29 -10.48
C SER A 48 -0.07 -6.70 -10.77
N PHE A 49 -0.18 -5.90 -11.83
CA PHE A 49 -1.43 -5.39 -12.36
C PHE A 49 -1.32 -5.30 -13.88
N GLU A 50 -2.00 -6.20 -14.60
CA GLU A 50 -1.80 -6.41 -16.03
C GLU A 50 -2.88 -5.73 -16.87
N PRO A 51 -2.53 -4.88 -17.85
CA PRO A 51 -3.50 -4.18 -18.70
C PRO A 51 -4.47 -5.11 -19.44
N GLY A 52 -3.99 -6.29 -19.85
CA GLY A 52 -4.78 -7.27 -20.59
C GLY A 52 -5.70 -8.13 -19.73
N ALA A 53 -5.46 -8.21 -18.42
CA ALA A 53 -6.24 -9.03 -17.49
C ALA A 53 -7.07 -8.17 -16.53
N ASP A 54 -6.43 -7.19 -15.91
CA ASP A 54 -7.01 -6.34 -14.86
C ASP A 54 -7.58 -5.02 -15.41
N GLY A 55 -7.17 -4.63 -16.62
CA GLY A 55 -7.54 -3.39 -17.28
C GLY A 55 -6.57 -2.25 -17.00
N ILE A 56 -6.94 -1.03 -17.36
CA ILE A 56 -6.07 0.15 -17.26
C ILE A 56 -6.69 1.16 -16.30
N ILE A 57 -5.91 1.57 -15.30
CA ILE A 57 -6.22 2.68 -14.39
C ILE A 57 -5.39 3.90 -14.83
N THR A 58 -6.07 4.98 -15.23
CA THR A 58 -5.41 6.25 -15.61
C THR A 58 -5.51 7.30 -14.52
N SER A 59 -6.50 7.20 -13.65
CA SER A 59 -6.75 8.08 -12.52
C SER A 59 -7.39 7.28 -11.40
N PHE A 60 -7.22 7.76 -10.17
CA PHE A 60 -7.82 7.16 -8.99
C PHE A 60 -7.99 8.22 -7.90
N THR A 61 -8.89 7.94 -6.97
CA THR A 61 -9.08 8.70 -5.75
C THR A 61 -8.79 7.79 -4.57
N ILE A 62 -7.90 8.22 -3.67
CA ILE A 62 -7.70 7.52 -2.39
C ILE A 62 -8.91 7.80 -1.51
N THR A 63 -9.62 6.76 -1.11
CA THR A 63 -10.84 6.85 -0.29
C THR A 63 -10.55 6.59 1.18
N ASN A 64 -9.54 5.78 1.50
CA ASN A 64 -9.15 5.49 2.88
C ASN A 64 -7.67 5.07 2.95
N VAL A 65 -7.01 5.39 4.06
CA VAL A 65 -5.66 4.92 4.38
C VAL A 65 -5.70 4.35 5.79
N SER A 66 -5.36 3.07 5.96
CA SER A 66 -5.32 2.46 7.29
C SER A 66 -4.08 2.90 8.07
N PRO A 67 -4.15 2.97 9.42
CA PRO A 67 -2.98 3.19 10.25
C PRO A 67 -1.96 2.06 10.05
N GLY A 68 -0.68 2.42 9.90
CA GLY A 68 0.40 1.45 9.71
C GLY A 68 0.51 0.47 10.89
N GLN A 69 0.30 -0.81 10.62
CA GLN A 69 0.47 -1.91 11.55
C GLN A 69 1.92 -2.36 11.56
N ARG A 70 2.57 -2.31 12.72
CA ARG A 70 3.95 -2.76 12.91
C ARG A 70 3.94 -4.23 13.32
N LYS A 71 4.62 -5.06 12.53
CA LYS A 71 4.90 -6.46 12.85
C LYS A 71 6.40 -6.61 13.08
N PRO A 72 6.85 -7.18 14.21
CA PRO A 72 8.27 -7.47 14.42
C PRO A 72 8.82 -8.39 13.32
N LEU A 73 9.90 -7.98 12.68
CA LEU A 73 10.69 -8.78 11.75
C LEU A 73 11.76 -9.51 12.56
N ALA A 74 11.57 -10.82 12.73
CA ALA A 74 12.56 -11.66 13.39
C ALA A 74 13.38 -12.42 12.35
N LEU A 75 14.03 -11.67 11.44
CA LEU A 75 14.82 -12.20 10.33
C LEU A 75 15.92 -13.17 10.80
N LYS A 76 16.49 -12.93 11.99
CA LYS A 76 17.50 -13.80 12.60
C LYS A 76 16.96 -15.07 13.26
N SER A 77 15.69 -15.08 13.70
CA SER A 77 15.14 -16.18 14.51
C SER A 77 14.06 -17.02 13.81
N LEU A 78 13.43 -16.51 12.75
CA LEU A 78 12.36 -17.18 12.00
C LEU A 78 12.87 -18.08 10.85
N ALA A 79 14.17 -18.07 10.55
CA ALA A 79 14.82 -18.97 9.58
C ALA A 79 14.64 -20.47 9.88
N LYS A 80 13.97 -20.84 10.99
CA LYS A 80 13.76 -22.22 11.42
C LYS A 80 12.29 -22.70 11.35
N ALA A 81 11.30 -21.86 11.03
CA ALA A 81 9.88 -22.24 11.19
C ALA A 81 8.88 -21.94 10.04
N ALA A 82 9.23 -21.21 8.98
CA ALA A 82 8.37 -21.06 7.79
C ALA A 82 9.15 -20.50 6.60
N GLU A 83 9.79 -21.36 5.81
CA GLU A 83 10.75 -20.94 4.77
C GLU A 83 10.11 -20.06 3.67
N ASP A 84 8.88 -20.34 3.25
CA ASP A 84 8.20 -19.58 2.20
C ASP A 84 7.76 -18.17 2.67
N ALA A 85 7.27 -18.06 3.91
CA ALA A 85 6.86 -16.77 4.47
C ALA A 85 8.07 -15.86 4.73
N VAL A 86 9.19 -16.46 5.14
CA VAL A 86 10.46 -15.75 5.36
C VAL A 86 11.06 -15.27 4.05
N ALA A 87 11.01 -16.06 2.98
CA ALA A 87 11.49 -15.65 1.67
C ALA A 87 10.70 -14.45 1.12
N ALA A 88 9.36 -14.48 1.21
CA ALA A 88 8.52 -13.38 0.77
C ALA A 88 8.76 -12.09 1.59
N GLU A 89 8.86 -12.20 2.92
CA GLU A 89 9.16 -11.04 3.78
C GLU A 89 10.57 -10.50 3.54
N THR A 90 11.57 -11.35 3.28
CA THR A 90 12.94 -10.92 2.97
C THR A 90 13.01 -10.15 1.66
N VAL A 91 12.28 -10.58 0.62
CA VAL A 91 12.16 -9.83 -0.65
C VAL A 91 11.52 -8.46 -0.43
N VAL A 92 10.47 -8.40 0.40
CA VAL A 92 9.80 -7.14 0.76
C VAL A 92 10.74 -6.21 1.53
N VAL A 93 11.52 -6.75 2.47
CA VAL A 93 12.50 -5.99 3.26
C VAL A 93 13.63 -5.48 2.37
N ASP A 94 14.20 -6.34 1.52
CA ASP A 94 15.25 -5.97 0.58
C ASP A 94 14.76 -4.89 -0.39
N MET A 95 13.61 -5.06 -1.02
CA MET A 95 13.05 -4.05 -1.93
C MET A 95 12.75 -2.73 -1.21
N SER A 96 12.30 -2.77 0.04
CA SER A 96 12.04 -1.59 0.85
C SER A 96 13.32 -0.84 1.24
N ILE A 97 14.42 -1.54 1.55
CA ILE A 97 15.67 -0.93 2.03
C ILE A 97 16.62 -0.62 0.85
N ASN A 98 16.74 -1.55 -0.09
CA ASN A 98 17.74 -1.60 -1.16
C ASN A 98 17.19 -1.23 -2.54
N GLY A 99 15.93 -0.81 -2.68
CA GLY A 99 15.40 -0.27 -3.95
C GLY A 99 16.03 1.06 -4.41
N GLY A 100 17.07 1.55 -3.71
CA GLY A 100 17.83 2.76 -4.02
C GLY A 100 19.29 2.47 -4.39
N PRO A 101 20.14 3.50 -4.53
CA PRO A 101 21.54 3.31 -4.93
C PRO A 101 22.42 2.67 -3.84
N THR A 102 21.95 2.62 -2.60
CA THR A 102 22.66 2.05 -1.46
C THR A 102 22.18 0.64 -1.18
N HIS A 103 23.12 -0.29 -1.02
CA HIS A 103 22.82 -1.67 -0.65
C HIS A 103 23.28 -1.95 0.79
N VAL A 104 22.35 -2.42 1.61
CA VAL A 104 22.51 -2.79 3.02
C VAL A 104 22.18 -4.28 3.15
N ASP A 105 23.04 -5.03 3.84
CA ASP A 105 22.75 -6.41 4.18
C ASP A 105 21.68 -6.46 5.30
N VAL A 106 20.43 -6.64 4.89
CA VAL A 106 19.25 -6.60 5.78
C VAL A 106 19.22 -7.77 6.78
N THR A 107 19.94 -8.86 6.51
CA THR A 107 19.96 -10.07 7.37
C THR A 107 20.68 -9.83 8.70
N LYS A 108 21.51 -8.79 8.77
CA LYS A 108 22.27 -8.43 9.96
C LYS A 108 21.46 -7.64 10.99
N TYR A 109 20.29 -7.14 10.61
CA TYR A 109 19.50 -6.23 11.43
C TYR A 109 18.15 -6.85 11.78
N ASP A 110 17.71 -6.61 13.00
CA ASP A 110 16.32 -6.84 13.39
C ASP A 110 15.52 -5.58 13.06
N GLY A 111 14.20 -5.69 13.01
CA GLY A 111 13.38 -4.55 12.66
C GLY A 111 11.89 -4.80 12.76
N GLU A 112 11.13 -3.94 12.10
CA GLU A 112 9.69 -4.03 12.00
C GLU A 112 9.26 -3.89 10.55
N LEU A 113 8.26 -4.67 10.16
CA LEU A 113 7.53 -4.49 8.94
C LEU A 113 6.30 -3.65 9.25
N VAL A 114 6.24 -2.46 8.67
CA VAL A 114 5.05 -1.62 8.75
C VAL A 114 4.18 -1.91 7.53
N SER A 115 2.97 -2.37 7.77
CA SER A 115 1.97 -2.67 6.74
C SER A 115 0.80 -1.71 6.84
N LYS A 116 0.32 -1.20 5.71
CA LYS A 116 -0.92 -0.43 5.64
C LYS A 116 -1.69 -0.78 4.39
N ASP A 117 -2.98 -0.53 4.45
CA ASP A 117 -3.90 -0.73 3.34
C ASP A 117 -4.41 0.62 2.87
N VAL A 118 -4.34 0.84 1.56
CA VAL A 118 -4.82 2.04 0.90
C VAL A 118 -5.99 1.65 0.01
N SER A 119 -7.17 2.13 0.37
CA SER A 119 -8.36 1.95 -0.45
C SER A 119 -8.41 3.04 -1.52
N ILE A 120 -8.59 2.63 -2.76
CA ILE A 120 -8.76 3.54 -3.90
C ILE A 120 -10.05 3.23 -4.65
N ALA A 121 -10.65 4.27 -5.21
CA ALA A 121 -11.69 4.16 -6.21
C ALA A 121 -11.13 4.62 -7.55
N ALA A 122 -11.28 3.81 -8.60
CA ALA A 122 -10.69 4.09 -9.91
C ALA A 122 -11.63 3.69 -11.06
N PRO A 123 -11.77 4.53 -12.10
CA PRO A 123 -12.31 4.10 -13.37
C PRO A 123 -11.29 3.19 -14.07
N VAL A 124 -11.69 1.95 -14.34
CA VAL A 124 -10.86 0.93 -14.97
C VAL A 124 -11.36 0.68 -16.38
N LYS A 125 -10.50 0.94 -17.37
CA LYS A 125 -10.78 0.58 -18.76
C LYS A 125 -10.46 -0.90 -18.98
N LEU A 126 -11.49 -1.71 -19.18
CA LEU A 126 -11.37 -3.15 -19.40
C LEU A 126 -10.86 -3.46 -20.82
N PRO A 127 -10.36 -4.68 -21.07
CA PRO A 127 -9.95 -5.13 -22.41
C PRO A 127 -11.06 -5.07 -23.46
N SER A 128 -12.33 -5.16 -23.03
CA SER A 128 -13.51 -4.97 -23.88
C SER A 128 -13.69 -3.52 -24.38
N GLY A 129 -12.92 -2.57 -23.85
CA GLY A 129 -13.05 -1.14 -24.11
C GLY A 129 -14.02 -0.42 -23.18
N GLN A 130 -14.81 -1.14 -22.38
CA GLN A 130 -15.73 -0.58 -21.39
C GLN A 130 -14.97 -0.03 -20.18
N THR A 131 -15.42 1.11 -19.64
CA THR A 131 -14.94 1.63 -18.36
C THR A 131 -15.87 1.19 -17.23
N ALA A 132 -15.32 0.56 -16.20
CA ALA A 132 -16.04 0.17 -14.99
C ALA A 132 -15.45 0.89 -13.76
N GLN A 133 -16.29 1.39 -12.87
CA GLN A 133 -15.84 1.93 -11.60
C GLN A 133 -15.51 0.78 -10.64
N LYS A 134 -14.26 0.69 -10.17
CA LYS A 134 -13.83 -0.34 -9.24
C LYS A 134 -13.19 0.27 -7.99
N ASN A 135 -13.30 -0.49 -6.90
CA ASN A 135 -12.63 -0.18 -5.65
C ASN A 135 -11.52 -1.21 -5.45
N TYR A 136 -10.32 -0.75 -5.12
CA TYR A 136 -9.20 -1.63 -4.81
C TYR A 136 -8.69 -1.35 -3.41
N VAL A 137 -8.20 -2.40 -2.75
CA VAL A 137 -7.38 -2.30 -1.55
C VAL A 137 -5.95 -2.63 -1.96
N VAL A 138 -5.07 -1.64 -1.83
CA VAL A 138 -3.65 -1.78 -2.11
C VAL A 138 -2.90 -1.93 -0.80
N THR A 139 -2.26 -3.08 -0.60
CA THR A 139 -1.41 -3.32 0.56
C THR A 139 -0.02 -2.79 0.27
N MET A 140 0.41 -1.87 1.13
CA MET A 140 1.73 -1.27 1.11
C MET A 140 2.53 -1.72 2.32
N GLN A 141 3.80 -2.02 2.12
CA GLN A 141 4.70 -2.44 3.19
C GLN A 141 6.01 -1.65 3.15
N ARG A 142 6.62 -1.45 4.31
CA ARG A 142 7.99 -0.95 4.43
C ARG A 142 8.70 -1.60 5.60
N ALA A 143 10.01 -1.77 5.48
CA ALA A 143 10.85 -2.22 6.58
C ALA A 143 11.40 -1.02 7.36
N VAL A 144 11.53 -1.19 8.67
CA VAL A 144 12.22 -0.28 9.59
C VAL A 144 13.24 -1.13 10.34
N LEU A 145 14.52 -0.99 10.02
CA LEU A 145 15.60 -1.77 10.63
C LEU A 145 16.25 -1.01 11.77
N HIS A 146 16.51 -1.71 12.87
CA HIS A 146 17.18 -1.18 14.05
C HIS A 146 18.69 -1.46 13.96
N ALA A 147 19.41 -0.57 13.27
CA ALA A 147 20.87 -0.52 13.27
C ALA A 147 21.37 0.54 14.29
N ASP A 148 22.62 0.99 14.19
CA ASP A 148 23.15 2.11 15.01
C ASP A 148 22.29 3.38 14.88
N LYS A 149 21.66 3.55 13.71
CA LYS A 149 20.61 4.51 13.43
C LYS A 149 19.46 3.77 12.75
N GLU A 150 18.22 4.13 13.09
CA GLU A 150 17.03 3.55 12.46
C GLU A 150 17.07 3.74 10.93
N LEU A 151 17.06 2.63 10.20
CA LEU A 151 17.00 2.62 8.74
C LEU A 151 15.55 2.39 8.32
N THR A 152 14.87 3.46 7.93
CA THR A 152 13.52 3.37 7.38
C THR A 152 13.58 3.19 5.87
N GLY A 153 13.05 2.08 5.39
CA GLY A 153 12.88 1.79 3.96
C GLY A 153 11.74 2.58 3.33
N ARG A 154 11.71 2.56 2.00
CA ARG A 154 10.59 3.10 1.22
C ARG A 154 9.36 2.20 1.33
N TRP A 155 8.19 2.80 1.13
CA TRP A 155 6.99 2.02 0.90
C TRP A 155 7.10 1.27 -0.43
N ILE A 156 6.64 0.03 -0.44
CA ILE A 156 6.50 -0.80 -1.62
C ILE A 156 5.09 -1.38 -1.68
N ILE A 157 4.64 -1.77 -2.87
CA ILE A 157 3.30 -2.34 -3.08
C ILE A 157 3.43 -3.86 -3.13
N THR A 158 2.78 -4.55 -2.21
CA THR A 158 2.91 -6.01 -2.07
C THR A 158 1.65 -6.78 -2.45
N ALA A 159 0.49 -6.11 -2.42
CA ALA A 159 -0.73 -6.68 -2.98
C ALA A 159 -1.67 -5.60 -3.50
N ILE A 160 -2.47 -5.97 -4.49
CA ILE A 160 -3.66 -5.24 -4.90
C ILE A 160 -4.82 -6.23 -4.97
N LYS A 161 -5.95 -5.87 -4.36
CA LYS A 161 -7.16 -6.71 -4.33
C LYS A 161 -8.34 -5.91 -4.81
N ASP A 162 -9.09 -6.48 -5.75
CA ASP A 162 -10.37 -5.93 -6.17
C ASP A 162 -11.38 -6.09 -5.03
N ALA A 163 -11.83 -4.96 -4.48
CA ALA A 163 -12.84 -4.88 -3.44
C ALA A 163 -14.23 -4.56 -4.02
N SER A 164 -14.39 -4.54 -5.35
CA SER A 164 -15.68 -4.28 -6.03
C SER A 164 -16.73 -5.37 -5.85
N GLY A 165 -16.46 -6.38 -5.02
CA GLY A 165 -17.44 -7.37 -4.55
C GLY A 165 -17.77 -7.30 -3.04
N SER A 166 -17.19 -6.38 -2.27
CA SER A 166 -17.52 -6.26 -0.84
C SER A 166 -18.77 -5.38 -0.70
N PRO A 167 -19.93 -5.93 -0.30
CA PRO A 167 -21.09 -5.10 -0.03
C PRO A 167 -20.71 -4.11 1.06
N ALA A 168 -20.85 -2.82 0.79
CA ALA A 168 -21.18 -1.89 1.85
C ALA A 168 -22.47 -2.46 2.47
N THR A 169 -22.37 -3.15 3.60
CA THR A 169 -23.52 -3.74 4.28
C THR A 169 -24.55 -2.64 4.50
N PRO A 170 -25.75 -2.72 3.88
CA PRO A 170 -26.89 -2.02 4.42
C PRO A 170 -27.41 -2.91 5.55
N ARG A 171 -27.28 -2.46 6.80
CA ARG A 171 -28.12 -2.99 7.88
C ARG A 171 -28.91 -1.84 8.46
N SER A 172 -30.18 -1.81 8.02
CA SER A 172 -31.41 -1.36 8.66
C SER A 172 -31.28 -0.46 9.89
#